data_AF-A0A8H3MAW0-F1
#
_entry.id   AF-A0A8H3MAW0-F1
#
_cell.length_a   1.000
_cell.length_b   1.000
_cell.length_c   1.000
_cell.angle_alpha   90.00
_cell.angle_beta   90.00
_cell.angle_gamma   90.00
#
_symmetry.space_group_name_H-M   'P 1'
#
loop_
_entity.id
_entity.type
_entity.pdbx_description
1 polymer ?
#
loop_
_entity_poly.entity_id
_entity_poly.type
_entity_poly.pdbx_seq_one_letter_code
_entity_poly.pdbx_strand_id
1 'polypeptide(L)'
;MAYQLSISDIIWNVLNNPSLLKEMYFGAGVDSKTKSEYWHGTLWAESPLFSQEQLMISGEIYQCGDFVYYYDNERKLGRLRAILLNEENQQYQLRIQKVLDYSDLPGTFKGELRQNHSLSGEVWSQDEPFLTIQHHKFQKRQPPSPTILVYKLFLDIYYNDFGTFRNIYHSLGGIYVQFENMPACQRKLLKNHFVLRFVPFGGNFNEFILPFISEMKEFEQGKLMEVNGQDTWVIASLSVVTADLPQGNDMCGVLQHNANKGCHTCTASRESLTNFSQDVPATSKYHHITDDQFKKIFNEPATTRQRRLCTEFGLRTRPSILDRLLRERHLQTPQDVYHATAKKIG
;
A
#
# COMPACT_ATOMS: atom_id res chain seq x y z
N MET A 1 20.50 -18.48 -18.15
CA MET A 1 19.29 -17.66 -18.34
C MET A 1 18.38 -17.91 -17.16
N ALA A 2 18.10 -16.91 -16.32
CA ALA A 2 17.05 -17.01 -15.33
C ALA A 2 15.72 -16.75 -16.04
N TYR A 3 14.79 -17.71 -15.97
CA TYR A 3 13.44 -17.58 -16.52
C TYR A 3 12.77 -16.33 -15.91
N GLN A 4 12.32 -15.42 -16.76
CA GLN A 4 11.65 -14.18 -16.37
C GLN A 4 10.32 -14.12 -17.09
N LEU A 5 9.23 -13.99 -16.34
CA LEU A 5 7.92 -13.70 -16.89
C LEU A 5 7.67 -12.19 -16.77
N SER A 6 7.21 -11.58 -17.86
CA SER A 6 6.79 -10.18 -17.88
C SER A 6 5.47 -10.04 -17.12
N ILE A 7 5.35 -9.00 -16.29
CA ILE A 7 4.08 -8.72 -15.62
C ILE A 7 3.01 -8.29 -16.62
N SER A 8 3.40 -7.62 -17.72
CA SER A 8 2.49 -7.31 -18.81
C SER A 8 1.88 -8.58 -19.42
N ASP A 9 2.69 -9.61 -19.67
CA ASP A 9 2.21 -10.89 -20.20
C ASP A 9 1.28 -11.61 -19.20
N ILE A 10 1.62 -11.60 -17.91
CA ILE A 10 0.78 -12.20 -16.87
C ILE A 10 -0.58 -11.48 -16.80
N ILE A 11 -0.58 -10.15 -16.76
CA ILE A 11 -1.81 -9.33 -16.77
C ILE A 11 -2.64 -9.62 -18.01
N TRP A 12 -2.01 -9.61 -19.19
CA TRP A 12 -2.68 -9.88 -20.45
C TRP A 12 -3.37 -11.25 -20.45
N ASN A 13 -2.67 -12.30 -20.01
CA ASN A 13 -3.21 -13.65 -19.94
C ASN A 13 -4.37 -13.77 -18.93
N VAL A 14 -4.28 -13.10 -17.78
CA VAL A 14 -5.35 -13.11 -16.76
C VAL A 14 -6.60 -12.40 -17.26
N LEU A 15 -6.45 -11.23 -17.89
CA LEU A 15 -7.58 -10.47 -18.44
C LEU A 15 -8.20 -11.15 -19.67
N ASN A 16 -7.42 -11.85 -20.48
CA ASN A 16 -7.90 -12.64 -21.63
C ASN A 16 -8.38 -14.05 -21.24
N ASN A 17 -8.52 -14.35 -19.95
CA ASN A 17 -9.13 -15.60 -19.48
C ASN A 17 -10.57 -15.31 -19.01
N PRO A 18 -11.61 -15.64 -19.81
CA PRO A 18 -13.00 -15.30 -19.47
C PRO A 18 -13.47 -15.94 -18.16
N SER A 19 -12.97 -17.13 -17.82
CA SER A 19 -13.34 -17.84 -16.59
C SER A 19 -12.77 -17.17 -15.35
N LEU A 20 -11.56 -16.59 -15.42
CA LEU A 20 -10.98 -15.83 -14.30
C LEU A 20 -11.57 -14.42 -14.24
N LEU A 21 -11.65 -13.73 -15.38
CA LEU A 21 -12.11 -12.35 -15.44
C LEU A 21 -13.52 -12.18 -14.86
N LYS A 22 -14.43 -13.12 -15.13
CA LYS A 22 -15.80 -13.11 -14.62
C LYS A 22 -15.87 -13.15 -13.07
N GLU A 23 -14.89 -13.79 -12.44
CA GLU A 23 -14.84 -13.94 -10.98
C GLU A 23 -14.13 -12.76 -10.31
N MET A 24 -13.42 -11.90 -11.06
CA MET A 24 -12.65 -10.79 -10.52
C MET A 24 -13.52 -9.58 -10.19
N TYR A 25 -13.19 -8.89 -9.10
CA TYR A 25 -13.84 -7.67 -8.65
C TYR A 25 -13.07 -6.41 -9.09
N PHE A 26 -13.79 -5.42 -9.62
CA PHE A 26 -13.23 -4.15 -10.12
C PHE A 26 -13.99 -2.92 -9.60
N GLY A 27 -14.87 -3.10 -8.62
CA GLY A 27 -15.73 -2.03 -8.10
C GLY A 27 -15.10 -1.21 -6.98
N ALA A 28 -15.94 -0.36 -6.38
CA ALA A 28 -15.60 0.45 -5.22
C ALA A 28 -15.18 -0.41 -4.00
N GLY A 29 -14.58 0.22 -2.99
CA GLY A 29 -14.48 -0.47 -1.68
C GLY A 29 -15.86 -0.87 -1.17
N VAL A 30 -16.00 -2.04 -0.56
CA VAL A 30 -17.28 -2.52 -0.03
C VAL A 30 -17.29 -2.38 1.49
N ASP A 31 -18.29 -1.71 2.02
CA ASP A 31 -18.53 -1.70 3.45
C ASP A 31 -19.36 -2.91 3.86
N SER A 32 -18.66 -3.97 4.24
CA SER A 32 -19.23 -5.16 4.85
C SER A 32 -18.96 -5.20 6.36
N LYS A 33 -19.91 -5.74 7.14
CA LYS A 33 -19.70 -6.10 8.54
C LYS A 33 -18.60 -7.16 8.71
N THR A 34 -18.50 -8.09 7.75
CA THR A 34 -17.51 -9.18 7.78
C THR A 34 -16.43 -8.92 6.74
N LYS A 35 -15.21 -8.64 7.19
CA LYS A 35 -14.08 -8.39 6.30
C LYS A 35 -13.43 -9.71 5.88
N SER A 36 -13.72 -10.17 4.65
CA SER A 36 -13.18 -11.44 4.10
C SER A 36 -12.39 -11.29 2.81
N GLU A 37 -12.44 -10.12 2.17
CA GLU A 37 -11.89 -9.87 0.84
C GLU A 37 -11.15 -8.53 0.81
N TYR A 38 -10.25 -8.35 -0.15
CA TYR A 38 -9.41 -7.15 -0.21
C TYR A 38 -10.23 -5.87 -0.45
N TRP A 39 -11.30 -5.94 -1.25
CA TRP A 39 -12.20 -4.80 -1.46
C TRP A 39 -12.98 -4.40 -0.21
N HIS A 40 -12.98 -5.20 0.86
CA HIS A 40 -13.50 -4.79 2.16
C HIS A 40 -12.51 -3.94 2.98
N GLY A 41 -11.24 -3.91 2.58
CA GLY A 41 -10.15 -3.24 3.30
C GLY A 41 -10.01 -1.76 2.95
N THR A 42 -9.49 -0.98 3.90
CA THR A 42 -9.21 0.45 3.72
C THR A 42 -8.23 0.72 2.59
N LEU A 43 -7.22 -0.15 2.41
CA LEU A 43 -6.21 0.03 1.36
C LEU A 43 -6.83 -0.02 -0.04
N TRP A 44 -7.80 -0.91 -0.28
CA TRP A 44 -8.56 -0.93 -1.53
C TRP A 44 -9.41 0.34 -1.63
N ALA A 45 -10.25 0.57 -0.62
CA ALA A 45 -11.28 1.61 -0.63
C ALA A 45 -10.75 3.04 -0.80
N GLU A 46 -9.64 3.37 -0.13
CA GLU A 46 -9.04 4.71 -0.14
C GLU A 46 -7.97 4.86 -1.21
N SER A 47 -7.64 3.80 -1.94
CA SER A 47 -6.65 3.92 -3.00
C SER A 47 -7.25 4.65 -4.19
N PRO A 48 -6.59 5.74 -4.65
CA PRO A 48 -6.97 6.37 -5.89
C PRO A 48 -6.69 5.45 -7.08
N LEU A 49 -5.84 4.42 -6.99
CA LEU A 49 -5.50 3.57 -8.13
C LEU A 49 -6.53 2.46 -8.39
N PHE A 50 -7.33 2.08 -7.38
CA PHE A 50 -8.15 0.87 -7.44
C PHE A 50 -9.63 1.11 -7.18
N SER A 51 -9.95 1.99 -6.23
CA SER A 51 -11.34 2.24 -5.85
C SER A 51 -12.05 3.18 -6.82
N GLN A 52 -13.31 3.43 -6.51
CA GLN A 52 -14.10 4.50 -7.09
C GLN A 52 -13.53 5.84 -6.64
N GLU A 53 -13.05 6.64 -7.60
CA GLU A 53 -12.40 7.93 -7.35
C GLU A 53 -13.39 9.10 -7.30
N GLN A 54 -14.55 8.95 -7.96
CA GLN A 54 -15.55 10.00 -8.07
C GLN A 54 -16.97 9.44 -8.05
N LEU A 55 -17.91 10.23 -7.54
CA LEU A 55 -19.34 9.90 -7.50
C LEU A 55 -20.16 11.14 -7.83
N MET A 56 -21.15 10.99 -8.70
CA MET A 56 -22.09 12.06 -9.03
C MET A 56 -23.30 11.99 -8.09
N ILE A 57 -23.55 13.05 -7.33
CA ILE A 57 -24.69 13.17 -6.42
C ILE A 57 -25.42 14.48 -6.75
N SER A 58 -26.70 14.40 -7.10
CA SER A 58 -27.54 15.58 -7.38
C SER A 58 -26.99 16.54 -8.44
N GLY A 59 -26.24 16.02 -9.42
CA GLY A 59 -25.63 16.81 -10.50
C GLY A 59 -24.23 17.33 -10.22
N GLU A 60 -23.72 17.16 -8.99
CA GLU A 60 -22.37 17.56 -8.61
C GLU A 60 -21.44 16.34 -8.54
N ILE A 61 -20.18 16.52 -8.94
CA ILE A 61 -19.15 15.46 -8.88
C ILE A 61 -18.37 15.62 -7.58
N TYR A 62 -18.37 14.56 -6.78
CA TYR A 62 -17.59 14.46 -5.56
C TYR A 62 -16.36 13.60 -5.84
N GLN A 63 -15.16 14.15 -5.62
CA GLN A 63 -13.91 13.44 -5.87
C GLN A 63 -13.19 13.10 -4.56
N CYS A 64 -12.67 11.88 -4.46
CA CYS A 64 -11.84 11.46 -3.34
C CYS A 64 -10.61 12.38 -3.22
N GLY A 65 -10.38 12.89 -2.01
CA GLY A 65 -9.36 13.88 -1.70
C GLY A 65 -9.91 15.28 -1.45
N ASP A 66 -11.12 15.60 -1.94
CA ASP A 66 -11.75 16.91 -1.81
C ASP A 66 -12.23 17.19 -0.38
N PHE A 67 -12.25 18.47 -0.04
CA PHE A 67 -12.95 18.94 1.15
C PHE A 67 -14.44 19.08 0.84
N VAL A 68 -15.27 18.50 1.70
CA VAL A 68 -16.72 18.46 1.56
C VAL A 68 -17.38 18.90 2.85
N TYR A 69 -18.53 19.54 2.73
CA TYR A 69 -19.39 19.79 3.89
C TYR A 69 -20.36 18.64 4.07
N TYR A 70 -20.50 18.17 5.30
CA TYR A 70 -21.47 17.14 5.69
C TYR A 70 -22.25 17.59 6.93
N TYR A 71 -23.38 16.96 7.18
CA TYR A 71 -24.23 17.25 8.33
C TYR A 71 -24.08 16.16 9.39
N ASP A 72 -23.68 16.55 10.59
CA ASP A 72 -23.60 15.73 11.80
C ASP A 72 -24.02 16.61 12.98
N ASN A 73 -25.35 16.69 13.20
CA ASN A 73 -26.09 17.69 13.99
C ASN A 73 -25.93 19.15 13.51
N GLU A 74 -24.74 19.52 13.06
CA GLU A 74 -24.39 20.80 12.44
C GLU A 74 -23.61 20.56 11.14
N ARG A 75 -23.43 21.63 10.36
CA ARG A 75 -22.63 21.57 9.14
C ARG A 75 -21.15 21.54 9.50
N LYS A 76 -20.46 20.46 9.18
CA LYS A 76 -19.03 20.26 9.45
C LYS A 76 -18.24 20.14 8.16
N LEU A 77 -16.99 20.58 8.22
CA LEU A 77 -16.01 20.34 7.15
C LEU A 77 -15.42 18.94 7.34
N GLY A 78 -15.20 18.24 6.24
CA GLY A 78 -14.52 16.97 6.23
C GLY A 78 -13.77 16.78 4.93
N ARG A 79 -12.95 15.73 4.86
CA ARG A 79 -12.25 15.33 3.65
C ARG A 79 -12.79 14.00 3.13
N LEU A 80 -13.25 13.96 1.89
CA LEU A 80 -13.71 12.72 1.27
C LEU A 80 -12.54 11.77 1.07
N ARG A 81 -12.57 10.60 1.71
CA ARG A 81 -11.48 9.60 1.69
C ARG A 81 -11.77 8.45 0.73
N ALA A 82 -12.99 7.95 0.75
CA ALA A 82 -13.41 6.82 -0.06
C ALA A 82 -14.88 6.95 -0.43
N ILE A 83 -15.21 6.38 -1.59
CA ILE A 83 -16.58 6.06 -1.97
C ILE A 83 -16.72 4.55 -1.78
N LEU A 84 -17.68 4.16 -0.94
CA LEU A 84 -17.92 2.78 -0.55
C LEU A 84 -19.26 2.29 -1.08
N LEU A 85 -19.35 1.03 -1.45
CA LEU A 85 -20.62 0.34 -1.69
C LEU A 85 -21.03 -0.36 -0.40
N ASN A 86 -22.21 -0.06 0.12
CA ASN A 86 -22.74 -0.78 1.28
C ASN A 86 -23.25 -2.15 0.84
N GLU A 87 -22.77 -3.21 1.49
CA GLU A 87 -23.09 -4.59 1.10
C GLU A 87 -24.59 -4.92 1.30
N GLU A 88 -25.25 -4.37 2.32
CA GLU A 88 -26.62 -4.75 2.69
C GLU A 88 -27.66 -4.08 1.79
N ASN A 89 -27.52 -2.79 1.51
CA ASN A 89 -28.51 -2.02 0.75
C ASN A 89 -28.06 -1.65 -0.68
N GLN A 90 -26.83 -2.00 -1.07
CA GLN A 90 -26.25 -1.73 -2.39
C GLN A 90 -26.23 -0.23 -2.76
N GLN A 91 -26.19 0.65 -1.76
CA GLN A 91 -26.07 2.10 -1.95
C GLN A 91 -24.65 2.58 -1.69
N TYR A 92 -24.26 3.63 -2.41
CA TYR A 92 -23.00 4.30 -2.18
C TYR A 92 -23.02 5.10 -0.87
N GLN A 93 -21.92 5.01 -0.14
CA GLN A 93 -21.66 5.74 1.10
C GLN A 93 -20.32 6.47 0.97
N LEU A 94 -20.23 7.64 1.58
CA LEU A 94 -19.01 8.44 1.58
C LEU A 94 -18.28 8.25 2.91
N ARG A 95 -17.02 7.82 2.85
CA ARG A 95 -16.14 7.83 4.02
C ARG A 95 -15.48 9.21 4.11
N ILE A 96 -15.77 9.92 5.19
CA ILE A 96 -15.28 11.29 5.42
C ILE A 96 -14.32 11.28 6.60
N GLN A 97 -13.10 11.77 6.38
CA GLN A 97 -12.18 12.09 7.47
C GLN A 97 -12.64 13.40 8.11
N LYS A 98 -12.80 13.37 9.43
CA LYS A 98 -13.20 14.54 10.20
C LYS A 98 -12.11 15.60 10.16
N VAL A 99 -12.54 16.84 9.97
CA VAL A 99 -11.72 18.03 10.11
C VAL A 99 -12.28 18.79 11.30
N LEU A 100 -11.40 19.15 12.22
CA LEU A 100 -11.68 19.77 13.51
C LEU A 100 -11.36 21.25 13.42
N ASP A 101 -12.28 22.06 13.93
CA ASP A 101 -12.00 23.46 14.22
C ASP A 101 -11.24 23.58 15.54
N TYR A 102 -10.69 24.78 15.81
CA TYR A 102 -9.96 25.03 17.06
C TYR A 102 -10.81 24.75 18.31
N SER A 103 -12.12 25.01 18.24
CA SER A 103 -13.07 24.71 19.32
C SER A 103 -13.10 23.23 19.70
N ASP A 104 -12.95 22.36 18.70
CA ASP A 104 -13.12 20.92 18.82
C ASP A 104 -11.82 20.21 19.20
N LEU A 105 -10.69 20.93 19.17
CA LEU A 105 -9.41 20.40 19.59
C LEU A 105 -9.44 20.01 21.09
N PRO A 106 -8.86 18.85 21.45
CA PRO A 106 -8.60 18.52 22.84
C PRO A 106 -7.77 19.61 23.53
N GLY A 107 -8.00 19.83 24.83
CA GLY A 107 -7.35 20.92 25.57
C GLY A 107 -5.81 20.89 25.52
N THR A 108 -5.20 19.71 25.42
CA THR A 108 -3.74 19.53 25.26
C THR A 108 -3.19 20.09 23.95
N PHE A 109 -4.04 20.20 22.93
CA PHE A 109 -3.69 20.75 21.61
C PHE A 109 -4.11 22.20 21.45
N LYS A 110 -4.80 22.80 22.44
CA LYS A 110 -5.17 24.21 22.42
C LYS A 110 -3.97 25.05 22.87
N GLY A 111 -3.63 26.06 22.07
CA GLY A 111 -2.51 26.94 22.32
C GLY A 111 -2.63 28.22 21.50
N GLU A 112 -2.03 29.30 21.97
CA GLU A 112 -2.17 30.65 21.39
C GLU A 112 -1.80 30.69 19.89
N LEU A 113 -0.76 29.96 19.49
CA LEU A 113 -0.36 29.87 18.08
C LEU A 113 -1.46 29.25 17.21
N ARG A 114 -2.03 28.12 17.63
CA ARG A 114 -3.13 27.47 16.91
C ARG A 114 -4.41 28.30 16.95
N GLN A 115 -4.66 29.02 18.04
CA GLN A 115 -5.79 29.94 18.14
C GLN A 115 -5.65 31.07 17.11
N ASN A 116 -4.48 31.70 17.01
CA ASN A 116 -4.22 32.75 16.03
C ASN A 116 -4.35 32.22 14.59
N HIS A 117 -3.84 31.03 14.32
CA HIS A 117 -3.96 30.37 13.02
C HIS A 117 -5.42 30.01 12.67
N SER A 118 -6.25 29.67 13.67
CA SER A 118 -7.67 29.42 13.45
C SER A 118 -8.42 30.66 12.97
N LEU A 119 -7.97 31.87 13.36
CA LEU A 119 -8.54 33.14 12.89
C LEU A 119 -8.27 33.39 11.40
N SER A 120 -7.19 32.81 10.86
CA SER A 120 -6.92 32.77 9.41
C SER A 120 -7.62 31.61 8.68
N GLY A 121 -8.46 30.83 9.37
CA GLY A 121 -9.20 29.72 8.78
C GLY A 121 -8.43 28.40 8.71
N GLU A 122 -7.33 28.25 9.47
CA GLU A 122 -6.68 26.94 9.59
C GLU A 122 -7.55 25.94 10.37
N VAL A 123 -7.50 24.68 9.94
CA VAL A 123 -8.26 23.56 10.47
C VAL A 123 -7.34 22.35 10.67
N TRP A 124 -7.76 21.40 11.50
CA TRP A 124 -6.95 20.23 11.86
C TRP A 124 -7.63 18.94 11.44
N SER A 125 -6.96 18.09 10.66
CA SER A 125 -7.51 16.76 10.37
C SER A 125 -7.41 15.87 11.62
N GLN A 126 -8.47 15.13 11.92
CA GLN A 126 -8.42 14.10 12.95
C GLN A 126 -7.59 12.92 12.44
N ASP A 127 -6.62 12.48 13.24
CA ASP A 127 -5.81 11.30 12.96
C ASP A 127 -6.69 10.05 13.06
N GLU A 128 -6.95 9.47 11.90
CA GLU A 128 -7.34 8.07 11.70
C GLU A 128 -6.13 7.36 11.10
N PRO A 129 -6.00 6.02 11.12
CA PRO A 129 -4.90 5.35 10.43
C PRO A 129 -4.96 5.68 8.94
N PHE A 130 -4.16 6.65 8.48
CA PHE A 130 -4.26 7.16 7.11
C PHE A 130 -3.02 6.89 6.27
N LEU A 131 -3.32 6.68 4.99
CA LEU A 131 -2.41 6.73 3.86
C LEU A 131 -2.62 8.11 3.21
N THR A 132 -1.63 9.00 3.27
CA THR A 132 -1.69 10.32 2.61
C THR A 132 -0.77 10.28 1.40
N ILE A 133 -1.35 10.07 0.21
CA ILE A 133 -0.64 10.31 -1.04
C ILE A 133 -1.11 11.67 -1.57
N GLN A 134 -0.16 12.57 -1.76
CA GLN A 134 -0.41 13.92 -2.28
C GLN A 134 -0.94 13.83 -3.73
N HIS A 135 -2.07 14.48 -4.02
CA HIS A 135 -2.69 14.49 -5.36
C HIS A 135 -1.72 14.92 -6.48
N HIS A 136 -0.81 15.88 -6.21
CA HIS A 136 0.18 16.35 -7.18
C HIS A 136 1.29 15.34 -7.50
N LYS A 137 1.43 14.24 -6.74
CA LYS A 137 2.29 13.11 -7.10
C LYS A 137 1.62 12.19 -8.13
N PHE A 138 0.33 12.40 -8.43
CA PHE A 138 -0.41 11.68 -9.47
C PHE A 138 -0.53 12.54 -10.73
N GLN A 139 0.34 12.29 -11.71
CA GLN A 139 0.00 12.55 -13.11
C GLN A 139 -0.39 11.21 -13.74
N LYS A 140 -1.63 10.76 -13.50
CA LYS A 140 -2.19 9.66 -14.28
C LYS A 140 -2.45 10.16 -15.69
N ARG A 141 -2.20 9.32 -16.69
CA ARG A 141 -2.72 9.59 -18.03
C ARG A 141 -4.22 9.33 -17.97
N GLN A 142 -4.99 10.26 -18.51
CA GLN A 142 -6.41 10.04 -18.68
C GLN A 142 -6.61 8.95 -19.74
N PRO A 143 -7.65 8.10 -19.59
CA PRO A 143 -8.00 7.17 -20.63
C PRO A 143 -8.22 7.92 -21.95
N PRO A 144 -7.85 7.34 -23.10
CA PRO A 144 -7.94 8.00 -24.40
C PRO A 144 -9.38 8.37 -24.80
N SER A 145 -10.38 7.70 -24.21
CA SER A 145 -11.79 7.99 -24.38
C SER A 145 -12.54 7.79 -23.05
N PRO A 146 -13.56 8.60 -22.73
CA PRO A 146 -14.45 8.35 -21.59
C PRO A 146 -15.22 7.02 -21.68
N THR A 147 -15.35 6.46 -22.88
CA THR A 147 -16.10 5.22 -23.14
C THR A 147 -15.23 3.96 -23.14
N ILE A 148 -13.91 4.10 -23.05
CA ILE A 148 -13.03 2.92 -23.04
C ILE A 148 -13.24 2.15 -21.75
N LEU A 149 -13.24 0.82 -21.84
CA LEU A 149 -13.30 -0.04 -20.66
C LEU A 149 -12.03 0.19 -19.84
N VAL A 150 -12.18 0.27 -18.51
CA VAL A 150 -11.06 0.48 -17.59
C VAL A 150 -11.00 -0.69 -16.61
N TYR A 151 -9.85 -1.38 -16.55
CA TYR A 151 -9.56 -2.35 -15.48
C TYR A 151 -8.53 -1.79 -14.53
N LYS A 152 -8.86 -1.83 -13.24
CA LYS A 152 -7.94 -1.47 -12.15
C LYS A 152 -7.51 -2.73 -11.40
N LEU A 153 -6.24 -3.08 -11.49
CA LEU A 153 -5.67 -4.31 -10.97
C LEU A 153 -4.85 -4.06 -9.71
N PHE A 154 -5.06 -4.90 -8.73
CA PHE A 154 -4.44 -4.83 -7.42
C PHE A 154 -3.56 -6.07 -7.23
N LEU A 155 -2.24 -5.85 -7.14
CA LEU A 155 -1.25 -6.92 -7.28
C LEU A 155 -0.44 -7.13 -5.99
N ASP A 156 -0.54 -8.31 -5.40
CA ASP A 156 0.32 -8.76 -4.31
C ASP A 156 1.60 -9.36 -4.87
N ILE A 157 2.74 -9.03 -4.26
CA ILE A 157 4.00 -9.72 -4.49
C ILE A 157 4.37 -10.51 -3.25
N TYR A 158 4.60 -11.81 -3.44
CA TYR A 158 5.21 -12.66 -2.43
C TYR A 158 6.68 -12.92 -2.74
N TYR A 159 7.57 -12.64 -1.78
CA TYR A 159 9.00 -12.99 -1.88
C TYR A 159 9.40 -13.97 -0.78
N ASN A 160 9.99 -15.10 -1.18
CA ASN A 160 10.44 -16.12 -0.23
C ASN A 160 11.72 -16.79 -0.71
N ASP A 161 12.66 -16.97 0.21
CA ASP A 161 13.87 -17.75 -0.01
C ASP A 161 13.61 -19.22 0.38
N PHE A 162 13.88 -20.13 -0.54
CA PHE A 162 13.72 -21.56 -0.31
C PHE A 162 15.00 -22.33 -0.63
N GLY A 163 15.24 -23.41 0.12
CA GLY A 163 16.33 -24.34 -0.16
C GLY A 163 16.02 -25.14 -1.43
N THR A 164 16.89 -25.06 -2.43
CA THR A 164 16.71 -25.79 -3.71
C THR A 164 16.80 -27.30 -3.53
N PHE A 165 17.60 -27.76 -2.57
CA PHE A 165 17.79 -29.17 -2.23
C PHE A 165 17.88 -29.32 -0.70
N ARG A 166 17.42 -30.45 -0.15
CA ARG A 166 17.36 -30.70 1.31
C ARG A 166 18.68 -30.50 2.05
N ASN A 167 19.83 -30.62 1.36
CA ASN A 167 21.17 -30.66 1.97
C ASN A 167 22.14 -29.58 1.42
N ILE A 168 21.66 -28.52 0.75
CA ILE A 168 22.54 -27.48 0.19
C ILE A 168 22.29 -26.13 0.88
N TYR A 169 23.37 -25.47 1.30
CA TYR A 169 23.39 -24.18 2.01
C TYR A 169 23.10 -22.96 1.12
N HIS A 170 22.64 -23.16 -0.11
CA HIS A 170 22.40 -22.10 -1.08
C HIS A 170 20.90 -21.93 -1.28
N SER A 171 20.35 -20.89 -0.65
CA SER A 171 18.96 -20.47 -0.85
C SER A 171 18.76 -19.85 -2.24
N LEU A 172 17.57 -20.05 -2.79
CA LEU A 172 17.11 -19.42 -4.02
C LEU A 172 15.83 -18.66 -3.70
N GLY A 173 15.75 -17.41 -4.17
CA GLY A 173 14.58 -16.57 -3.96
C GLY A 173 13.53 -16.82 -5.02
N GLY A 174 12.27 -16.93 -4.62
CA GLY A 174 11.12 -16.95 -5.53
C GLY A 174 10.29 -15.68 -5.36
N ILE A 175 10.01 -15.01 -6.46
CA ILE A 175 9.11 -13.85 -6.52
C ILE A 175 7.84 -14.30 -7.25
N TYR A 176 6.70 -14.15 -6.58
CA TYR A 176 5.39 -14.56 -7.07
C TYR A 176 4.46 -13.36 -7.07
N VAL A 177 3.48 -13.37 -7.98
CA VAL A 177 2.44 -12.35 -8.09
C VAL A 177 1.07 -13.01 -7.96
N GLN A 178 0.18 -12.34 -7.26
CA GLN A 178 -1.23 -12.69 -7.16
C GLN A 178 -2.12 -11.47 -7.40
N PHE A 179 -3.29 -11.71 -7.99
CA PHE A 179 -4.28 -10.67 -8.26
C PHE A 179 -5.28 -10.61 -7.10
N GLU A 180 -5.27 -9.52 -6.37
CA GLU A 180 -6.17 -9.29 -5.24
C GLU A 180 -7.62 -9.01 -5.67
N ASN A 181 -7.83 -8.68 -6.94
CA ASN A 181 -9.16 -8.65 -7.54
C ASN A 181 -9.87 -10.01 -7.51
N MET A 182 -9.13 -11.11 -7.40
CA MET A 182 -9.73 -12.44 -7.31
C MET A 182 -10.29 -12.67 -5.89
N PRO A 183 -11.47 -13.32 -5.75
CA PRO A 183 -12.00 -13.69 -4.44
C PRO A 183 -11.06 -14.67 -3.73
N ALA A 184 -11.15 -14.71 -2.40
CA ALA A 184 -10.29 -15.52 -1.55
C ALA A 184 -10.27 -17.00 -1.95
N CYS A 185 -11.39 -17.54 -2.42
CA CYS A 185 -11.48 -18.92 -2.91
C CYS A 185 -10.61 -19.16 -4.14
N GLN A 186 -10.55 -18.20 -5.08
CA GLN A 186 -9.71 -18.26 -6.27
C GLN A 186 -8.25 -18.01 -5.93
N ARG A 187 -7.96 -17.04 -5.05
CA ARG A 187 -6.60 -16.75 -4.59
C ARG A 187 -5.94 -17.94 -3.90
N LYS A 188 -6.69 -18.79 -3.21
CA LYS A 188 -6.15 -20.01 -2.58
C LYS A 188 -5.71 -21.09 -3.57
N LEU A 189 -6.09 -21.00 -4.85
CA LEU A 189 -5.73 -22.01 -5.85
C LEU A 189 -4.30 -21.77 -6.36
N LEU A 190 -3.46 -22.81 -6.34
CA LEU A 190 -2.07 -22.73 -6.81
C LEU A 190 -1.94 -22.21 -8.26
N LYS A 191 -2.90 -22.56 -9.13
CA LYS A 191 -2.95 -22.10 -10.52
C LYS A 191 -3.10 -20.57 -10.66
N ASN A 192 -3.52 -19.88 -9.61
CA ASN A 192 -3.70 -18.43 -9.56
C ASN A 192 -2.57 -17.73 -8.79
N HIS A 193 -1.43 -18.42 -8.60
CA HIS A 193 -0.17 -17.84 -8.13
C HIS A 193 0.82 -17.87 -9.29
N PHE A 194 1.24 -16.70 -9.74
CA PHE A 194 2.07 -16.56 -10.93
C PHE A 194 3.53 -16.38 -10.51
N VAL A 195 4.43 -17.19 -11.05
CA VAL A 195 5.87 -16.99 -10.83
C VAL A 195 6.31 -15.79 -11.66
N LEU A 196 6.85 -14.76 -11.02
CA LEU A 196 7.43 -13.63 -11.74
C LEU A 196 8.89 -13.93 -12.10
N ARG A 197 9.68 -14.34 -11.10
CA ARG A 197 11.11 -14.58 -11.27
C ARG A 197 11.71 -15.42 -10.15
N PHE A 198 12.80 -16.09 -10.46
CA PHE A 198 13.71 -16.70 -9.48
C PHE A 198 14.99 -15.87 -9.34
N VAL A 199 15.39 -15.62 -8.09
CA VAL A 199 16.65 -14.94 -7.71
C VAL A 199 17.66 -16.04 -7.35
N PRO A 200 18.69 -16.28 -8.18
CA PRO A 200 19.67 -17.32 -7.91
C PRO A 200 20.48 -17.00 -6.66
N PHE A 201 21.16 -18.01 -6.11
CA PHE A 201 22.04 -17.83 -4.97
C PHE A 201 23.09 -16.74 -5.22
N GLY A 202 23.25 -15.84 -4.24
CA GLY A 202 24.14 -14.67 -4.36
C GLY A 202 23.61 -13.56 -5.28
N GLY A 203 22.43 -13.75 -5.88
CA GLY A 203 21.75 -12.75 -6.70
C GLY A 203 21.15 -11.62 -5.86
N ASN A 204 21.10 -10.43 -6.44
CA ASN A 204 20.56 -9.25 -5.77
C ASN A 204 19.10 -9.02 -6.17
N PHE A 205 18.16 -9.17 -5.23
CA PHE A 205 16.73 -8.89 -5.46
C PHE A 205 16.48 -7.60 -6.24
N ASN A 206 17.20 -6.52 -5.89
CA ASN A 206 17.02 -5.22 -6.52
C ASN A 206 17.32 -5.26 -8.02
N GLU A 207 18.31 -6.01 -8.47
CA GLU A 207 18.60 -6.15 -9.90
C GLU A 207 17.54 -6.98 -10.61
N PHE A 208 17.04 -8.01 -9.93
CA PHE A 208 16.09 -8.98 -10.51
C PHE A 208 14.67 -8.41 -10.63
N ILE A 209 14.26 -7.51 -9.74
CA ILE A 209 12.93 -6.89 -9.78
C ILE A 209 12.85 -5.66 -10.72
N LEU A 210 13.99 -5.15 -11.22
CA LEU A 210 14.01 -3.94 -12.07
C LEU A 210 13.06 -3.98 -13.28
N PRO A 211 12.99 -5.07 -14.08
CA PRO A 211 12.07 -5.14 -15.20
C PRO A 211 10.61 -5.00 -14.76
N PHE A 212 10.22 -5.68 -13.67
CA PHE A 212 8.89 -5.57 -13.08
C PHE A 212 8.59 -4.12 -12.67
N ILE A 213 9.52 -3.44 -11.99
CA ILE A 213 9.34 -2.03 -11.62
C ILE A 213 9.13 -1.14 -12.85
N SER A 214 9.88 -1.41 -13.93
CA SER A 214 9.74 -0.64 -15.18
C SER A 214 8.35 -0.81 -15.79
N GLU A 215 7.88 -2.05 -15.92
CA GLU A 215 6.56 -2.35 -16.47
C GLU A 215 5.43 -1.82 -15.57
N MET A 216 5.55 -1.97 -14.25
CA MET A 216 4.54 -1.47 -13.31
C MET A 216 4.41 0.04 -13.34
N LYS A 217 5.49 0.79 -13.59
CA LYS A 217 5.41 2.25 -13.77
C LYS A 217 4.57 2.67 -14.97
N GLU A 218 4.56 1.86 -16.04
CA GLU A 218 3.66 2.10 -17.18
C GLU A 218 2.21 1.85 -16.77
N PHE A 219 1.95 0.75 -16.05
CA PHE A 219 0.60 0.43 -15.57
C PHE A 219 0.08 1.42 -14.53
N GLU A 220 0.91 1.96 -13.65
CA GLU A 220 0.52 3.00 -12.68
C GLU A 220 0.02 4.29 -13.36
N GLN A 221 0.53 4.57 -14.57
CA GLN A 221 0.08 5.69 -15.40
C GLN A 221 -1.13 5.35 -16.26
N GLY A 222 -1.49 4.07 -16.37
CA GLY A 222 -2.45 3.54 -17.32
C GLY A 222 -1.80 3.15 -18.65
N LYS A 223 -2.14 1.95 -19.13
CA LYS A 223 -1.61 1.35 -20.35
C LYS A 223 -2.75 0.81 -21.20
N LEU A 224 -2.72 1.12 -22.50
CA LEU A 224 -3.64 0.53 -23.46
C LEU A 224 -3.25 -0.92 -23.72
N MET A 225 -4.21 -1.83 -23.67
CA MET A 225 -4.02 -3.26 -23.86
C MET A 225 -5.25 -3.87 -24.53
N GLU A 226 -5.03 -4.80 -25.46
CA GLU A 226 -6.12 -5.57 -26.07
C GLU A 226 -6.57 -6.67 -25.11
N VAL A 227 -7.84 -6.63 -24.70
CA VAL A 227 -8.48 -7.61 -23.82
C VAL A 227 -9.74 -8.12 -24.52
N ASN A 228 -9.79 -9.43 -24.76
CA ASN A 228 -10.88 -10.11 -25.47
C ASN A 228 -11.24 -9.46 -26.82
N GLY A 229 -10.23 -8.99 -27.56
CA GLY A 229 -10.40 -8.32 -28.86
C GLY A 229 -10.87 -6.85 -28.77
N GLN A 230 -10.82 -6.24 -27.59
CA GLN A 230 -11.20 -4.84 -27.37
C GLN A 230 -10.06 -4.05 -26.74
N ASP A 231 -9.84 -2.83 -27.26
CA ASP A 231 -8.93 -1.86 -26.64
C ASP A 231 -9.44 -1.47 -25.26
N THR A 232 -8.62 -1.76 -24.24
CA THR A 232 -8.96 -1.56 -22.84
C THR A 232 -7.85 -0.77 -22.15
N TRP A 233 -8.25 0.13 -21.27
CA TRP A 233 -7.33 0.91 -20.44
C TRP A 233 -7.05 0.17 -19.14
N VAL A 234 -5.83 -0.31 -18.95
CA VAL A 234 -5.45 -1.09 -17.78
C VAL A 234 -4.56 -0.26 -16.86
N ILE A 235 -4.98 -0.14 -15.61
CA ILE A 235 -4.22 0.44 -14.52
C ILE A 235 -3.87 -0.71 -13.57
N ALA A 236 -2.61 -0.83 -13.18
CA ALA A 236 -2.19 -1.81 -12.17
C ALA A 236 -1.19 -1.19 -11.21
N SER A 237 -1.28 -1.56 -9.94
CA SER A 237 -0.29 -1.14 -8.94
C SER A 237 -0.10 -2.18 -7.86
N LEU A 238 1.04 -2.06 -7.18
CA LEU A 238 1.45 -2.92 -6.09
C LEU A 238 0.57 -2.67 -4.85
N SER A 239 -0.16 -3.70 -4.41
CA SER A 239 -1.08 -3.66 -3.28
C SER A 239 -0.37 -3.99 -1.97
N VAL A 240 0.20 -5.18 -1.92
CA VAL A 240 0.76 -5.78 -0.72
C VAL A 240 2.06 -6.42 -1.14
N VAL A 241 3.02 -6.39 -0.22
CA VAL A 241 4.28 -7.10 -0.34
C VAL A 241 4.34 -8.05 0.83
N THR A 242 4.11 -9.32 0.54
CA THR A 242 4.13 -10.38 1.53
C THR A 242 5.51 -11.03 1.53
N ALA A 243 6.14 -11.11 2.69
CA ALA A 243 7.41 -11.80 2.88
C ALA A 243 7.55 -12.23 4.34
N ASP A 244 8.45 -13.18 4.62
CA ASP A 244 8.82 -13.48 5.99
C ASP A 244 9.56 -12.30 6.64
N LEU A 245 9.62 -12.28 7.97
CA LEU A 245 9.99 -11.10 8.74
C LEU A 245 11.31 -10.41 8.30
N PRO A 246 12.43 -11.11 8.04
CA PRO A 246 13.67 -10.45 7.63
C PRO A 246 13.53 -9.79 6.24
N GLN A 247 12.93 -10.49 5.28
CA GLN A 247 12.71 -10.04 3.92
C GLN A 247 11.68 -8.90 3.90
N GLY A 248 10.63 -8.96 4.73
CA GLY A 248 9.67 -7.87 4.92
C GLY A 248 10.34 -6.59 5.40
N ASN A 249 11.29 -6.69 6.34
CA ASN A 249 12.08 -5.51 6.76
C ASN A 249 12.90 -4.94 5.60
N ASP A 250 13.52 -5.79 4.77
CA ASP A 250 14.24 -5.35 3.58
C ASP A 250 13.30 -4.67 2.57
N MET A 251 12.09 -5.20 2.38
CA MET A 251 11.06 -4.61 1.54
C MET A 251 10.58 -3.26 2.09
N CYS A 252 10.68 -2.99 3.38
CA CYS A 252 10.36 -1.69 3.99
C CYS A 252 11.56 -0.72 4.07
N GLY A 253 12.78 -1.17 3.76
CA GLY A 253 14.00 -0.40 4.04
C GLY A 253 14.31 -0.25 5.54
N VAL A 254 13.84 -1.18 6.36
CA VAL A 254 14.00 -1.21 7.82
C VAL A 254 15.15 -2.15 8.18
N LEU A 255 15.85 -1.87 9.28
CA LEU A 255 16.90 -2.79 9.77
C LEU A 255 16.30 -4.13 10.22
N GLN A 256 17.11 -5.18 10.28
CA GLN A 256 16.64 -6.50 10.70
C GLN A 256 16.04 -6.51 12.11
N HIS A 257 15.24 -7.52 12.41
CA HIS A 257 14.52 -7.70 13.69
C HIS A 257 15.42 -7.63 14.95
N ASN A 258 16.72 -7.92 14.82
CA ASN A 258 17.68 -7.83 15.93
C ASN A 258 18.13 -6.40 16.25
N ALA A 259 17.82 -5.43 15.40
CA ALA A 259 18.14 -4.02 15.64
C ALA A 259 17.30 -3.44 16.79
N ASN A 260 17.80 -2.38 17.43
CA ASN A 260 17.08 -1.72 18.52
C ASN A 260 15.67 -1.24 18.08
N LYS A 261 15.52 -0.77 16.84
CA LYS A 261 14.24 -0.40 16.23
C LYS A 261 13.99 -1.22 14.96
N GLY A 262 13.90 -2.54 15.12
CA GLY A 262 13.75 -3.49 14.02
C GLY A 262 12.31 -3.72 13.54
N CYS A 263 11.30 -3.13 14.17
CA CYS A 263 9.92 -3.21 13.71
C CYS A 263 9.72 -2.33 12.47
N HIS A 264 9.10 -2.87 11.41
CA HIS A 264 8.77 -2.08 10.22
C HIS A 264 7.43 -1.34 10.33
N THR A 265 6.66 -1.55 11.40
CA THR A 265 5.39 -0.85 11.66
C THR A 265 5.53 0.27 12.68
N CYS A 266 6.45 0.14 13.65
CA CYS A 266 6.61 1.11 14.74
C CYS A 266 8.08 1.43 15.06
N THR A 267 8.29 2.50 15.80
CA THR A 267 9.59 3.02 16.25
C THR A 267 9.95 2.55 17.66
N ALA A 268 9.18 1.62 18.23
CA ALA A 268 9.44 1.06 19.56
C ALA A 268 10.86 0.49 19.62
N SER A 269 11.56 0.78 20.72
CA SER A 269 12.86 0.18 21.00
C SER A 269 12.69 -1.26 21.47
N ARG A 270 13.76 -2.05 21.38
CA ARG A 270 13.79 -3.44 21.85
C ARG A 270 13.36 -3.58 23.31
N GLU A 271 13.71 -2.62 24.14
CA GLU A 271 13.39 -2.58 25.56
C GLU A 271 11.90 -2.29 25.82
N SER A 272 11.21 -1.66 24.87
CA SER A 272 9.81 -1.29 25.02
C SER A 272 8.84 -2.26 24.35
N LEU A 273 9.31 -3.30 23.65
CA LEU A 273 8.44 -4.23 22.88
C LEU A 273 7.38 -4.95 23.72
N THR A 274 7.59 -5.08 25.04
CA THR A 274 6.63 -5.70 25.98
C THR A 274 5.72 -4.69 26.67
N ASN A 275 5.83 -3.40 26.35
CA ASN A 275 4.98 -2.36 26.92
C ASN A 275 3.62 -2.31 26.19
N PHE A 276 2.61 -2.93 26.79
CA PHE A 276 1.24 -2.95 26.27
C PHE A 276 0.52 -1.59 26.39
N SER A 277 1.09 -0.62 27.10
CA SER A 277 0.54 0.74 27.26
C SER A 277 1.15 1.75 26.27
N GLN A 278 1.81 1.27 25.21
CA GLN A 278 2.32 2.15 24.18
C GLN A 278 1.21 2.85 23.41
N ASP A 279 1.42 4.13 23.15
CA ASP A 279 0.65 4.88 22.17
C ASP A 279 1.07 4.42 20.77
N VAL A 280 0.25 3.54 20.18
CA VAL A 280 0.50 2.91 18.88
C VAL A 280 0.58 3.96 17.77
N PRO A 281 -0.36 4.92 17.63
CA PRO A 281 -0.20 6.04 16.69
C PRO A 281 1.11 6.81 16.89
N ALA A 282 1.41 7.26 18.12
CA ALA A 282 2.60 8.08 18.35
C ALA A 282 3.92 7.34 18.07
N THR A 283 3.91 6.00 18.18
CA THR A 283 5.07 5.17 17.91
C THR A 283 5.05 4.53 16.53
N SER A 284 4.06 4.81 15.67
CA SER A 284 3.99 4.21 14.33
C SER A 284 5.05 4.79 13.38
N LYS A 285 5.52 3.97 12.43
CA LYS A 285 6.35 4.44 11.31
C LYS A 285 5.43 4.91 10.20
N TYR A 286 5.58 6.18 9.82
CA TYR A 286 4.85 6.79 8.72
C TYR A 286 5.80 7.03 7.55
N HIS A 287 5.39 6.70 6.33
CA HIS A 287 6.24 6.82 5.14
C HIS A 287 6.83 8.23 4.98
N HIS A 288 6.05 9.30 5.16
CA HIS A 288 6.57 10.66 5.02
C HIS A 288 7.69 11.00 6.03
N ILE A 289 7.59 10.49 7.27
CA ILE A 289 8.62 10.66 8.30
C ILE A 289 9.86 9.87 7.92
N THR A 290 9.69 8.62 7.47
CA THR A 290 10.81 7.77 7.08
C THR A 290 11.50 8.28 5.81
N ASP A 291 10.78 8.90 4.87
CA ASP A 291 11.37 9.59 3.71
C ASP A 291 12.35 10.68 4.15
N ASP A 292 11.96 11.52 5.10
CA ASP A 292 12.84 12.58 5.61
C ASP A 292 14.03 12.01 6.39
N GLN A 293 13.83 10.91 7.12
CA GLN A 293 14.92 10.18 7.78
C GLN A 293 15.88 9.55 6.75
N PHE A 294 15.39 8.97 5.66
CA PHE A 294 16.23 8.45 4.58
C PHE A 294 17.02 9.55 3.90
N LYS A 295 16.44 10.73 3.66
CA LYS A 295 17.18 11.91 3.13
C LYS A 295 18.31 12.31 4.09
N LYS A 296 18.05 12.37 5.40
CA LYS A 296 19.08 12.66 6.42
C LYS A 296 20.21 11.63 6.40
N ILE A 297 19.88 10.34 6.31
CA ILE A 297 20.87 9.25 6.21
C ILE A 297 21.68 9.37 4.92
N PHE A 298 21.02 9.59 3.78
CA PHE A 298 21.66 9.65 2.46
C PHE A 298 22.61 10.84 2.32
N ASN A 299 22.23 12.00 2.88
CA ASN A 299 23.03 13.23 2.82
C ASN A 299 24.20 13.26 3.82
N GLU A 300 24.31 12.29 4.74
CA GLU A 300 25.41 12.23 5.70
C GLU A 300 26.67 11.64 5.05
N PRO A 301 27.75 12.43 4.86
CA PRO A 301 28.96 11.96 4.17
C PRO A 301 29.82 11.03 5.03
N ALA A 302 29.78 11.15 6.36
CA ALA A 302 30.63 10.35 7.23
C ALA A 302 29.98 8.97 7.50
N THR A 303 30.57 7.90 6.96
CA THR A 303 30.07 6.51 7.10
C THR A 303 29.72 6.13 8.54
N THR A 304 30.54 6.54 9.52
CA THR A 304 30.29 6.27 10.94
C THR A 304 29.04 6.96 11.45
N ARG A 305 28.82 8.22 11.06
CA ARG A 305 27.64 9.00 11.46
C ARG A 305 26.39 8.53 10.72
N GLN A 306 26.52 8.17 9.44
CA GLN A 306 25.45 7.53 8.67
C GLN A 306 24.97 6.23 9.34
N ARG A 307 25.90 5.36 9.77
CA ARG A 307 25.55 4.13 10.51
C ARG A 307 24.85 4.42 11.84
N ARG A 308 25.25 5.48 12.55
CA ARG A 308 24.55 5.90 13.79
C ARG A 308 23.11 6.31 13.50
N LEU A 309 22.88 7.11 12.44
CA LEU A 309 21.54 7.50 12.02
C LEU A 309 20.68 6.30 11.60
N CYS A 310 21.23 5.34 10.85
CA CYS A 310 20.56 4.09 10.52
C CYS A 310 20.07 3.36 11.79
N THR A 311 20.94 3.21 12.80
CA THR A 311 20.59 2.58 14.08
C THR A 311 19.57 3.38 14.87
N GLU A 312 19.67 4.71 14.89
CA GLU A 312 18.77 5.61 15.61
C GLU A 312 17.34 5.56 15.05
N PHE A 313 17.20 5.54 13.73
CA PHE A 313 15.89 5.48 13.05
C PHE A 313 15.40 4.05 12.82
N GLY A 314 16.28 3.05 12.94
CA GLY A 314 15.97 1.67 12.58
C GLY A 314 15.76 1.49 11.07
N LEU A 315 16.47 2.24 10.25
CA LEU A 315 16.33 2.27 8.79
C LEU A 315 17.65 1.87 8.11
N ARG A 316 17.55 1.34 6.89
CA ARG A 316 18.70 1.06 6.02
C ARG A 316 19.25 2.35 5.43
N THR A 317 20.41 2.26 4.77
CA THR A 317 21.04 3.39 4.10
C THR A 317 20.25 3.93 2.90
N ARG A 318 19.38 3.09 2.33
CA ARG A 318 18.53 3.42 1.19
C ARG A 318 17.12 2.86 1.41
N PRO A 319 16.09 3.52 0.85
CA PRO A 319 14.75 2.96 0.75
C PRO A 319 14.73 1.70 -0.12
N SER A 320 13.63 0.96 -0.06
CA SER A 320 13.41 -0.23 -0.88
C SER A 320 13.32 0.16 -2.36
N ILE A 321 13.74 -0.75 -3.24
CA ILE A 321 13.54 -0.54 -4.69
C ILE A 321 12.06 -0.47 -5.07
N LEU A 322 11.18 -1.10 -4.28
CA LEU A 322 9.74 -1.05 -4.46
C LEU A 322 9.16 0.34 -4.22
N ASP A 323 9.88 1.23 -3.53
CA ASP A 323 9.45 2.63 -3.31
C ASP A 323 9.61 3.51 -4.56
N ARG A 324 10.08 2.92 -5.66
CA ARG A 324 9.97 3.50 -7.00
C ARG A 324 8.56 3.40 -7.57
N LEU A 325 7.70 2.56 -6.98
CA LEU A 325 6.28 2.41 -7.28
C LEU A 325 5.44 3.22 -6.28
N LEU A 326 4.18 3.46 -6.65
CA LEU A 326 3.20 4.14 -5.81
C LEU A 326 2.73 3.21 -4.69
N ARG A 327 3.40 3.30 -3.54
CA ARG A 327 3.03 2.52 -2.36
C ARG A 327 3.32 3.21 -1.02
N GLU A 328 2.67 2.77 0.04
CA GLU A 328 2.97 3.05 1.44
C GLU A 328 3.70 1.85 2.05
N ARG A 329 5.01 1.98 2.24
CA ARG A 329 5.90 0.88 2.61
C ARG A 329 5.56 0.20 3.94
N HIS A 330 5.01 0.92 4.91
CA HIS A 330 4.75 0.41 6.26
C HIS A 330 3.34 -0.21 6.38
N LEU A 331 2.39 0.25 5.56
CA LEU A 331 1.02 -0.28 5.51
C LEU A 331 0.87 -1.42 4.48
N GLN A 332 1.60 -1.37 3.38
CA GLN A 332 1.53 -2.35 2.29
C GLN A 332 2.60 -3.45 2.40
N THR A 333 3.20 -3.62 3.58
CA THR A 333 4.10 -4.74 3.88
C THR A 333 3.69 -5.29 5.25
N PRO A 334 2.57 -6.04 5.29
CA PRO A 334 2.05 -6.58 6.54
C PRO A 334 3.00 -7.61 7.13
N GLN A 335 2.93 -7.79 8.45
CA GLN A 335 3.63 -8.91 9.07
C GLN A 335 2.98 -10.23 8.64
N ASP A 336 3.81 -11.17 8.20
CA ASP A 336 3.37 -12.53 7.96
C ASP A 336 3.00 -13.20 9.29
N VAL A 337 1.69 -13.20 9.59
CA VAL A 337 1.13 -13.76 10.83
C VAL A 337 1.44 -15.25 10.97
N TYR A 338 1.49 -16.01 9.87
CA TYR A 338 1.84 -17.43 9.91
C TYR A 338 3.29 -17.61 10.32
N HIS A 339 4.21 -16.80 9.81
CA HIS A 339 5.61 -16.85 10.24
C HIS A 339 5.81 -16.30 11.65
N ALA A 340 5.00 -15.33 12.08
CA ALA A 340 5.02 -14.81 13.45
C ALA A 340 4.51 -15.83 14.48
N THR A 341 3.55 -16.69 14.11
CA THR A 341 2.90 -17.63 15.02
C THR A 341 3.41 -19.08 14.91
N ALA A 342 3.71 -19.58 13.71
CA ALA A 342 3.99 -20.99 13.47
C ALA A 342 5.49 -21.37 13.48
N LYS A 343 6.42 -20.46 13.14
CA LYS A 343 7.87 -20.78 13.07
C LYS A 343 8.55 -20.95 14.44
N LYS A 344 7.82 -20.82 15.56
CA LYS A 344 8.31 -21.05 16.94
C LYS A 344 7.49 -22.04 17.76
N ILE A 345 6.59 -22.81 17.14
CA ILE A 345 5.89 -23.94 17.79
C ILE A 345 6.53 -25.25 17.30
N GLY A 346 7.87 -25.29 17.31
CA GLY A 346 8.68 -26.45 16.95
C GLY A 346 9.85 -26.56 17.90
#